data_AF-A0A7J9ETI1-F1
#
_entry.id   AF-A0A7J9ETI1-F1
#
_cell.length_a   1.000
_cell.length_b   1.000
_cell.length_c   1.000
_cell.angle_alpha   90.00
_cell.angle_beta   90.00
_cell.angle_gamma   90.00
#
_symmetry.space_group_name_H-M   'P 1'
#
loop_
_entity.id
_entity.type
_entity.pdbx_description
1 polymer ?
#
loop_
_entity_poly.entity_id
_entity_poly.type
_entity_poly.pdbx_seq_one_letter_code
_entity_poly.pdbx_strand_id
1 'polypeptide(L)' 'MEETEINFKWWDMHKNSIYVLTTSCNSIVKNNRLKVEDLVQLWSFRVNSTLCFVLQKL' A
#
# COMPACT_ATOMS: atom_id res chain seq x y z
N MET A 1 0.49 -2.63 -16.85
CA MET A 1 0.35 -2.25 -15.44
C MET A 1 0.93 -3.40 -14.65
N GLU A 2 1.96 -3.16 -13.84
CA GLU A 2 2.64 -4.24 -13.10
C GLU A 2 1.92 -4.41 -11.76
N GLU A 3 1.27 -5.54 -11.56
CA GLU A 3 0.58 -5.85 -10.32
C GLU A 3 1.60 -6.33 -9.28
N THR A 4 1.53 -5.77 -8.07
CA THR A 4 2.39 -6.18 -6.95
C THR A 4 1.51 -6.66 -5.81
N GLU A 5 1.63 -7.92 -5.44
CA GLU A 5 0.95 -8.44 -4.27
C GLU A 5 1.58 -7.88 -2.98
N ILE A 6 0.71 -7.45 -2.08
CA ILE A 6 1.07 -6.83 -0.81
C ILE A 6 0.31 -7.49 0.34
N ASN A 7 0.98 -7.63 1.48
CA ASN A 7 0.33 -8.03 2.70
C ASN A 7 -0.12 -6.79 3.46
N PHE A 8 -1.42 -6.53 3.44
CA PHE A 8 -2.07 -5.53 4.26
C PHE A 8 -2.54 -6.18 5.56
N LYS A 9 -1.89 -5.84 6.67
CA LYS A 9 -2.16 -6.43 7.98
C LYS A 9 -2.63 -5.38 8.96
N TRP A 10 -3.59 -5.77 9.79
CA TRP A 10 -3.90 -5.05 11.01
C TRP A 10 -2.82 -5.37 12.05
N TRP A 11 -2.10 -4.35 12.50
CA TRP A 11 -1.08 -4.46 13.54
C TRP A 11 -1.63 -3.82 14.81
N ASP A 12 -1.81 -4.64 15.84
CA ASP A 12 -2.12 -4.18 17.18
C ASP A 12 -0.83 -3.77 17.92
N MET A 13 -0.67 -2.47 18.17
CA MET A 13 0.47 -1.90 18.91
C MET A 13 0.14 -1.69 20.40
N HIS A 14 -0.81 -2.46 20.95
CA HIS A 14 -1.38 -2.38 22.31
C HIS A 14 -2.16 -1.10 22.62
N LYS A 15 -1.58 0.07 22.38
CA LYS A 15 -2.23 1.36 22.67
C LYS A 15 -3.13 1.81 21.52
N ASN A 16 -2.73 1.50 20.30
CA ASN A 16 -3.45 1.79 19.07
C ASN A 16 -3.26 0.62 18.12
N SER A 17 -4.17 0.49 17.17
CA SER A 17 -4.02 -0.46 16.09
C SER A 17 -3.95 0.28 14.77
N ILE A 18 -3.01 -0.11 13.92
CA ILE A 18 -2.76 0.52 12.63
C ILE A 18 -2.79 -0.53 11.53
N TYR A 19 -3.11 -0.12 10.31
CA TYR A 19 -2.89 -0.98 9.16
C TYR A 19 -1.50 -0.75 8.59
N VAL A 20 -0.81 -1.84 8.29
CA VAL A 20 0.56 -1.82 7.77
C VAL A 20 0.68 -2.62 6.49
N LEU A 21 1.61 -2.19 5.64
CA LEU A 21 2.08 -2.97 4.50
C LEU A 21 3.36 -3.69 4.91
N THR A 22 3.29 -5.00 5.14
CA THR A 22 4.44 -5.76 5.69
C THR A 22 5.37 -6.33 4.64
N THR A 23 4.91 -6.49 3.39
CA THR A 23 5.72 -7.06 2.30
C THR A 23 5.78 -6.12 1.11
N SER A 24 6.82 -6.28 0.29
CA SER A 24 6.96 -5.62 -1.02
C SER A 24 7.02 -4.09 -0.99
N CYS A 25 7.10 -3.44 0.18
CA CYS A 25 7.10 -1.98 0.30
C CYS A 25 8.25 -1.33 -0.50
N ASN A 26 9.46 -1.90 -0.45
CA ASN A 26 10.59 -1.43 -1.27
C ASN A 26 10.31 -1.55 -2.77
N SER A 27 9.63 -2.60 -3.22
CA SER A 27 9.24 -2.78 -4.62
C SER A 27 8.20 -1.74 -5.03
N ILE A 28 7.21 -1.45 -4.17
CA ILE A 28 6.21 -0.39 -4.41
C ILE A 28 6.90 0.95 -4.61
N VAL A 29 7.83 1.33 -3.72
CA VAL A 29 8.58 2.59 -3.82
C VAL A 29 9.39 2.66 -5.11
N LYS A 30 10.13 1.59 -5.45
CA LYS A 30 10.94 1.53 -6.68
C LYS A 30 10.11 1.57 -7.95
N ASN A 31 9.07 0.74 -8.04
CA ASN A 31 8.24 0.60 -9.24
C ASN A 31 7.43 1.88 -9.51
N ASN A 32 7.00 2.57 -8.45
CA ASN A 32 6.29 3.85 -8.55
C ASN A 32 7.22 5.07 -8.50
N ARG A 33 8.55 4.87 -8.47
CA ARG A 33 9.59 5.91 -8.44
C ARG A 33 9.35 6.97 -7.35
N LEU A 34 8.90 6.51 -6.18
CA LEU A 34 8.63 7.38 -5.05
C LEU A 34 9.94 7.82 -4.38
N LYS A 35 9.92 9.05 -3.90
CA LYS A 35 10.96 9.69 -3.10
C LYS A 35 10.40 10.07 -1.73
N VAL A 36 11.30 10.34 -0.80
CA VAL A 36 10.94 10.95 0.49
C VAL A 36 10.16 12.24 0.21
N GLU A 37 9.11 12.48 1.00
CA GLU A 37 8.17 13.62 0.88
C GLU A 37 7.25 13.64 -0.35
N ASP A 38 7.31 12.65 -1.24
CA ASP A 38 6.29 12.54 -2.29
C ASP A 38 4.90 12.37 -1.66
N LEU A 39 3.98 13.24 -2.05
CA LEU A 39 2.57 13.08 -1.72
C LEU A 39 1.94 12.07 -2.66
N VAL A 40 1.28 11.07 -2.06
CA VAL A 40 0.59 10.02 -2.79
C VAL A 40 -0.84 9.91 -2.30
N GLN A 41 -1.75 9.63 -3.22
CA GLN A 41 -3.11 9.22 -2.91
C GLN A 41 -3.21 7.70 -3.02
N LEU A 42 -3.75 7.09 -1.97
CA LEU A 42 -4.01 5.66 -1.93
C LEU A 42 -5.53 5.44 -1.99
N TRP A 43 -5.98 4.80 -3.06
CA TRP A 43 -7.38 4.42 -3.25
C TRP A 43 -7.56 2.95 -3.00
N SER A 44 -8.60 2.57 -2.26
CA SER A 44 -8.98 1.17 -2.06
C SER A 44 -10.23 0.83 -2.85
N PHE A 45 -10.24 -0.32 -3.51
CA PHE A 45 -11.39 -0.82 -4.26
C PHE A 45 -11.43 -2.35 -4.20
N ARG A 46 -12.54 -2.95 -4.62
CA ARG A 46 -12.66 -4.42 -4.66
C ARG A 46 -12.90 -4.90 -6.08
N VAL A 47 -12.18 -5.95 -6.48
CA VAL A 47 -12.39 -6.70 -7.73
C VAL A 47 -12.65 -8.15 -7.36
N ASN A 48 -13.83 -8.68 -7.68
CA ASN A 48 -14.22 -10.05 -7.33
C ASN A 48 -14.00 -10.39 -5.84
N SER A 49 -14.37 -9.46 -4.95
CA SER A 49 -14.16 -9.51 -3.49
C SER A 49 -12.70 -9.36 -3.01
N THR A 50 -11.71 -9.41 -3.89
CA THR A 50 -10.31 -9.11 -3.57
C THR A 50 -10.14 -7.62 -3.32
N LEU A 51 -9.53 -7.25 -2.19
CA LEU A 51 -9.19 -5.86 -1.87
C LEU A 51 -7.93 -5.46 -2.66
N CYS A 52 -8.08 -4.46 -3.52
CA CYS A 52 -7.02 -3.91 -4.36
C CYS A 52 -6.78 -2.45 -4.00
N PHE A 53 -5.58 -1.96 -4.35
CA PHE A 53 -5.18 -0.58 -4.10
C PHE A 53 -4.62 0.05 -5.36
N VAL A 54 -5.02 1.29 -5.64
CA VAL A 54 -4.35 2.14 -6.63
C VAL A 54 -3.54 3.18 -5.88
N LEU A 55 -2.26 3.25 -6.22
CA LEU A 55 -1.36 4.28 -5.74
C LEU A 55 -1.18 5.31 -6.85
N GLN A 56 -1.63 6.54 -6.59
CA GLN A 56 -1.50 7.66 -7.52
C GLN A 56 -0.58 8.70 -6.91
N LYS A 57 0.53 9.01 -7.58
CA LYS A 57 1.40 10.13 -7.20
C LYS A 57 0.74 11.45 -7.59
N LEU A 58 0.83 12.46 -6.72
CA LEU A 58 0.37 13.84 -6.95
C LEU A 58 1.44 14.71 -7.63
#